data_AF-A0A349W9I6-F1
#
_entry.id   AF-A0A349W9I6-F1
#
_cell.length_a   1.000
_cell.length_b   1.000
_cell.length_c   1.000
_cell.angle_alpha   90.00
_cell.angle_beta   90.00
_cell.angle_gamma   90.00
#
_symmetry.space_group_name_H-M   'P 1'
#
loop_
_entity.id
_entity.type
_entity.pdbx_description
1 polymer ?
#
loop_
_entity_poly.entity_id
_entity_poly.type
_entity_poly.pdbx_seq_one_letter_code
_entity_poly.pdbx_strand_id
1 'polypeptide(L)'
;ACEHSDPVQAAVPGLAPGARVLIMSFSHAEDLDVVAACLRRQRERGDLPFIGLIGSRSKWAVFRRRLQERGFAEAELARVTCPIGVPGIAGKAPEVIAVAVVAQLLQTLPPDGPGEI
;
A
#
# COMPACT_ATOMS: atom_id res chain seq x y z
N ALA A 1 3.18 -12.23 15.24
CA ALA A 1 3.15 -11.34 16.41
C ALA A 1 2.71 -9.95 15.94
N CYS A 2 2.12 -9.14 16.82
CA CYS A 2 1.86 -7.73 16.54
C CYS A 2 3.13 -6.93 16.91
N GLU A 3 3.59 -6.06 16.03
CA GLU A 3 4.74 -5.19 16.25
C GLU A 3 4.27 -3.74 16.41
N HIS A 4 4.93 -3.01 17.30
CA HIS A 4 4.66 -1.59 17.54
C HIS A 4 5.88 -0.75 17.15
N SER A 5 5.65 0.43 16.59
CA SER A 5 6.69 1.39 16.24
C SER A 5 6.18 2.80 16.43
N ASP A 6 7.03 3.66 16.99
CA ASP A 6 6.79 5.09 17.14
C ASP A 6 8.06 5.87 16.70
N PRO A 7 8.01 6.65 15.60
CA PRO A 7 6.84 6.87 14.74
C PRO A 7 6.56 5.67 13.83
N VAL A 8 5.30 5.48 13.41
CA VAL A 8 4.84 4.27 12.68
C VAL A 8 5.67 3.91 11.44
N GLN A 9 6.12 4.91 10.67
CA GLN A 9 6.93 4.71 9.47
C GLN A 9 8.32 4.12 9.75
N ALA A 10 8.79 4.15 11.01
CA ALA A 10 10.06 3.55 11.40
C ALA A 10 10.07 2.01 11.28
N ALA A 11 8.90 1.37 11.17
CA ALA A 11 8.81 -0.06 10.89
C ALA A 11 9.23 -0.44 9.47
N VAL A 12 9.06 0.48 8.50
CA VAL A 12 9.20 0.16 7.05
C VAL A 12 10.60 -0.36 6.67
N PRO A 13 11.72 0.19 7.17
CA PRO A 13 13.05 -0.37 6.89
C PRO A 13 13.25 -1.81 7.40
N GLY A 14 12.54 -2.21 8.46
CA GLY A 14 12.65 -3.52 9.10
C GLY A 14 11.83 -4.63 8.43
N LEU A 15 10.91 -4.30 7.54
CA LEU A 15 10.07 -5.30 6.86
C LEU A 15 10.94 -6.32 6.09
N ALA A 16 10.51 -7.58 6.04
CA ALA A 16 11.17 -8.59 5.21
C ALA A 16 11.12 -8.21 3.72
N PRO A 17 12.17 -8.47 2.93
CA PRO A 17 12.11 -8.36 1.47
C PRO A 17 10.95 -9.19 0.91
N GLY A 18 10.24 -8.66 -0.08
CA GLY A 18 9.04 -9.31 -0.65
C GLY A 18 7.75 -9.09 0.14
N ALA A 19 7.78 -8.30 1.23
CA ALA A 19 6.59 -7.95 1.98
C ALA A 19 5.59 -7.12 1.15
N ARG A 20 4.30 -7.45 1.29
CA ARG A 20 3.19 -6.66 0.73
C ARG A 20 2.67 -5.75 1.82
N VAL A 21 2.65 -4.44 1.56
CA VAL A 21 2.30 -3.45 2.57
C VAL A 21 0.86 -3.00 2.39
N LEU A 22 0.06 -3.09 3.46
CA LEU A 22 -1.27 -2.53 3.56
C LEU A 22 -1.26 -1.40 4.60
N ILE A 23 -1.58 -0.20 4.16
CA ILE A 23 -1.59 1.00 5.01
C ILE A 23 -3.04 1.32 5.34
N MET A 24 -3.41 1.10 6.61
CA MET A 24 -4.79 1.13 7.11
C MET A 24 -4.92 1.91 8.44
N SER A 25 -4.41 3.15 8.52
CA SER A 25 -4.59 4.02 9.69
C SER A 25 -5.85 4.90 9.59
N PHE A 26 -6.22 5.51 10.72
CA PHE A 26 -7.17 6.61 10.80
C PHE A 26 -6.49 7.99 10.65
N SER A 27 -5.16 8.05 10.72
CA SER A 27 -4.38 9.29 10.63
C SER A 27 -3.83 9.53 9.22
N HIS A 28 -4.24 10.64 8.61
CA HIS A 28 -3.77 11.04 7.28
C HIS A 28 -2.27 11.42 7.27
N ALA A 29 -1.75 11.94 8.38
CA ALA A 29 -0.34 12.30 8.48
C ALA A 29 0.52 11.04 8.54
N GLU A 30 0.15 10.09 9.39
CA GLU A 30 0.83 8.79 9.50
C GLU A 30 0.82 8.03 8.17
N ASP A 31 -0.35 7.90 7.52
CA ASP A 31 -0.45 7.22 6.23
C ASP A 31 0.49 7.83 5.18
N LEU A 32 0.58 9.18 5.14
CA LEU A 32 1.45 9.89 4.18
C LEU A 32 2.93 9.57 4.43
N ASP A 33 3.35 9.49 5.69
CA ASP A 33 4.73 9.21 6.05
C ASP A 33 5.10 7.74 5.87
N VAL A 34 4.16 6.81 6.10
CA VAL A 34 4.34 5.39 5.77
C VAL A 34 4.47 5.23 4.26
N VAL A 35 3.59 5.85 3.45
CA VAL A 35 3.71 5.82 1.97
C VAL A 35 5.07 6.37 1.53
N ALA A 36 5.51 7.50 2.08
CA ALA A 36 6.81 8.07 1.74
C ALA A 36 7.99 7.16 2.14
N ALA A 37 7.90 6.46 3.27
CA ALA A 37 8.89 5.47 3.69
C ALA A 37 8.90 4.25 2.76
N CYS A 38 7.73 3.72 2.37
CA CYS A 38 7.63 2.62 1.41
C CYS A 38 8.21 3.00 0.05
N LEU A 39 7.91 4.20 -0.46
CA LEU A 39 8.44 4.68 -1.73
C LEU A 39 9.97 4.86 -1.70
N ARG A 40 10.53 5.39 -0.61
CA ARG A 40 11.99 5.47 -0.43
C ARG A 40 12.63 4.09 -0.43
N ARG A 41 12.08 3.15 0.35
CA ARG A 41 12.55 1.76 0.34
C ARG A 41 12.46 1.15 -1.05
N GLN A 42 11.36 1.39 -1.77
CA GLN A 42 11.17 0.87 -3.11
C GLN A 42 12.17 1.47 -4.11
N ARG A 43 12.53 2.76 -3.97
CA ARG A 43 13.59 3.41 -4.74
C ARG A 43 14.96 2.78 -4.46
N GLU A 44 15.26 2.50 -3.21
CA GLU A 44 16.56 2.00 -2.76
C GLU A 44 16.78 0.50 -3.01
N ARG A 45 15.74 -0.31 -2.79
CA ARG A 45 15.82 -1.78 -2.77
C ARG A 45 14.95 -2.48 -3.81
N GLY A 46 13.87 -1.82 -4.25
CA GLY A 46 12.94 -2.41 -5.22
C GLY A 46 12.20 -3.65 -4.73
N ASP A 47 12.13 -3.88 -3.41
CA ASP A 47 11.77 -5.17 -2.81
C ASP A 47 10.36 -5.24 -2.21
N LEU A 48 9.53 -4.22 -2.38
CA LEU A 48 8.12 -4.22 -1.98
C LEU A 48 7.22 -4.51 -3.20
N PRO A 49 6.78 -5.76 -3.41
CA PRO A 49 5.94 -6.13 -4.56
C PRO A 49 4.56 -5.44 -4.55
N PHE A 50 4.10 -4.95 -3.40
CA PHE A 50 2.82 -4.26 -3.30
C PHE A 50 2.84 -3.19 -2.21
N ILE A 51 2.34 -2.00 -2.55
CA ILE A 51 2.09 -0.90 -1.61
C ILE A 51 0.64 -0.46 -1.80
N GLY A 52 -0.20 -0.81 -0.84
CA GLY A 52 -1.62 -0.50 -0.84
C GLY A 52 -1.99 0.51 0.25
N LEU A 53 -2.76 1.54 -0.10
CA LEU A 53 -3.31 2.52 0.83
C LEU A 53 -4.84 2.48 0.86
N ILE A 54 -5.42 2.30 2.07
CA ILE A 54 -6.85 2.52 2.26
C ILE A 54 -7.21 4.00 2.12
N GLY A 55 -8.26 4.28 1.34
CA GLY A 55 -8.68 5.65 1.09
C GLY A 55 -9.51 5.79 -0.17
N SER A 56 -9.87 7.05 -0.47
CA SER A 56 -10.56 7.42 -1.70
C SER A 56 -9.58 7.94 -2.75
N ARG A 57 -10.03 8.03 -4.01
CA ARG A 57 -9.28 8.69 -5.10
C ARG A 57 -8.91 10.13 -4.75
N SER A 58 -9.80 10.85 -4.06
CA SER A 58 -9.54 12.24 -3.64
C SER A 58 -8.46 12.33 -2.56
N LYS A 59 -8.44 11.41 -1.58
CA LYS A 59 -7.34 11.31 -0.59
C LYS A 59 -6.01 11.06 -1.29
N TRP A 60 -6.00 10.16 -2.27
CA TRP A 60 -4.81 9.85 -3.05
C TRP A 60 -4.29 11.03 -3.86
N ALA A 61 -5.17 11.81 -4.50
CA ALA A 61 -4.77 13.01 -5.24
C ALA A 61 -4.04 14.03 -4.35
N VAL A 62 -4.54 14.24 -3.12
CA VAL A 62 -3.89 15.10 -2.13
C VAL A 62 -2.52 14.56 -1.72
N PHE A 63 -2.42 13.26 -1.46
CA PHE A 63 -1.16 12.60 -1.08
C PHE A 63 -0.12 12.71 -2.19
N ARG A 64 -0.52 12.42 -3.44
CA ARG A 64 0.35 12.52 -4.61
C ARG A 64 0.97 13.90 -4.74
N ARG A 65 0.16 14.96 -4.64
CA ARG A 65 0.68 16.34 -4.68
C ARG A 65 1.74 16.57 -3.59
N ARG A 66 1.44 16.20 -2.34
CA ARG A 66 2.38 16.37 -1.22
C ARG A 66 3.66 15.55 -1.38
N LEU A 67 3.57 14.36 -1.98
CA LEU A 67 4.74 13.51 -2.26
C LEU A 67 5.57 14.08 -3.43
N GLN A 68 4.93 14.64 -4.45
CA GLN A 68 5.65 15.35 -5.52
C GLN A 68 6.42 16.56 -4.96
N GLU A 69 5.80 17.34 -4.08
CA GLU A 69 6.46 18.44 -3.35
C GLU A 69 7.66 17.95 -2.51
N ARG A 70 7.67 16.67 -2.10
CA ARG A 70 8.77 15.99 -1.40
C ARG A 70 9.79 15.33 -2.34
N GLY A 71 9.67 15.48 -3.66
CA GLY A 71 10.61 14.96 -4.65
C GLY A 71 10.39 13.51 -5.08
N PHE A 72 9.19 12.96 -4.91
CA PHE A 72 8.82 11.67 -5.52
C PHE A 72 8.33 11.89 -6.95
N ALA A 73 8.90 11.14 -7.89
CA ALA A 73 8.52 11.17 -9.29
C ALA A 73 7.19 10.45 -9.55
N GLU A 74 6.51 10.83 -10.62
CA GLU A 74 5.23 10.24 -11.01
C GLU A 74 5.29 8.71 -11.16
N ALA A 75 6.39 8.19 -11.72
CA ALA A 75 6.63 6.76 -11.88
C ALA A 75 6.77 6.02 -10.53
N GLU A 76 7.23 6.69 -9.48
CA GLU A 76 7.29 6.12 -8.13
C GLU A 76 5.88 6.08 -7.52
N LEU A 77 5.12 7.17 -7.67
CA LEU A 77 3.74 7.26 -7.18
C LEU A 77 2.82 6.24 -7.84
N ALA A 78 3.06 5.91 -9.12
CA ALA A 78 2.33 4.87 -9.84
C ALA A 78 2.46 3.47 -9.21
N ARG A 79 3.43 3.26 -8.31
CA ARG A 79 3.59 2.00 -7.56
C ARG A 79 2.62 1.85 -6.38
N VAL A 80 1.93 2.92 -5.99
CA VAL A 80 0.96 2.89 -4.88
C VAL A 80 -0.43 2.62 -5.43
N THR A 81 -1.08 1.61 -4.88
CA THR A 81 -2.49 1.31 -5.17
C THR A 81 -3.38 2.04 -4.17
N CYS A 82 -4.19 2.98 -4.67
CA CYS A 82 -5.19 3.68 -3.86
C CYS A 82 -6.37 4.15 -4.74
N PRO A 83 -7.64 3.82 -4.38
CA PRO A 83 -8.05 2.93 -3.30
C PRO A 83 -7.53 1.49 -3.45
N ILE A 84 -7.17 0.84 -2.35
CA ILE A 84 -6.97 -0.62 -2.35
C ILE A 84 -8.29 -1.35 -2.51
N GLY A 85 -8.23 -2.52 -3.13
CA GLY A 85 -9.35 -3.39 -3.44
C GLY A 85 -9.60 -3.57 -4.94
N VAL A 86 -10.15 -4.73 -5.32
CA VAL A 86 -10.52 -5.04 -6.70
C VAL A 86 -11.65 -4.12 -7.19
N PRO A 87 -11.51 -3.43 -8.34
CA PRO A 87 -12.60 -2.69 -8.95
C PRO A 87 -13.82 -3.58 -9.22
N GLY A 88 -15.02 -3.09 -8.95
CA GLY A 88 -16.28 -3.83 -9.16
C GLY A 88 -16.87 -4.48 -7.89
N ILE A 89 -16.06 -4.71 -6.86
CA ILE A 89 -16.55 -5.06 -5.52
C ILE A 89 -16.81 -3.76 -4.76
N ALA A 90 -18.05 -3.27 -4.82
CA ALA A 90 -18.45 -1.99 -4.23
C ALA A 90 -19.19 -2.17 -2.91
N GLY A 91 -18.77 -1.43 -1.89
CA GLY A 91 -19.45 -1.38 -0.60
C GLY A 91 -18.55 -0.72 0.45
N LYS A 92 -19.18 -0.11 1.46
CA LYS A 92 -18.46 0.51 2.60
C LYS A 92 -18.38 -0.40 3.82
N ALA A 93 -19.07 -1.54 3.79
CA ALA A 93 -19.04 -2.51 4.86
C ALA A 93 -17.62 -3.09 5.01
N PRO A 94 -17.08 -3.24 6.23
CA PRO A 94 -15.73 -3.74 6.46
C PRO A 94 -15.45 -5.08 5.76
N GLU A 95 -16.43 -5.97 5.72
CA GLU A 95 -16.33 -7.31 5.13
C GLU A 95 -16.19 -7.22 3.61
N VAL A 96 -16.92 -6.31 2.97
CA VAL A 96 -16.83 -6.07 1.52
C VAL A 96 -15.47 -5.50 1.16
N ILE A 97 -14.98 -4.54 1.95
CA ILE A 97 -13.65 -3.96 1.77
C ILE A 97 -12.57 -5.04 1.96
N ALA A 98 -12.68 -5.86 3.00
CA ALA A 98 -11.74 -6.94 3.27
C ALA A 98 -11.67 -7.94 2.11
N VAL A 99 -12.82 -8.40 1.60
CA VAL A 99 -12.87 -9.31 0.43
C VAL A 99 -12.25 -8.66 -0.80
N ALA A 100 -12.57 -7.39 -1.08
CA ALA A 100 -11.98 -6.66 -2.21
C ALA A 100 -10.45 -6.55 -2.10
N VAL A 101 -9.92 -6.27 -0.91
CA VAL A 101 -8.48 -6.13 -0.66
C VAL A 101 -7.77 -7.48 -0.75
N VAL A 102 -8.31 -8.53 -0.13
CA VAL A 102 -7.71 -9.88 -0.18
C VAL A 102 -7.70 -10.40 -1.61
N ALA A 103 -8.79 -10.24 -2.37
CA ALA A 103 -8.82 -10.62 -3.78
C ALA A 103 -7.76 -9.88 -4.61
N GLN A 104 -7.52 -8.59 -4.34
CA GLN A 104 -6.46 -7.83 -5.00
C GLN A 104 -5.07 -8.35 -4.61
N LEU A 105 -4.85 -8.70 -3.35
CA LEU A 105 -3.57 -9.26 -2.89
C LEU A 105 -3.28 -10.60 -3.55
N LEU A 106 -4.27 -11.48 -3.70
CA LEU A 106 -4.12 -12.77 -4.39
C LEU A 106 -3.64 -12.58 -5.84
N GLN A 107 -4.09 -11.54 -6.55
CA GLN A 107 -3.63 -11.21 -7.90
C GLN A 107 -2.15 -10.80 -7.96
N THR A 108 -1.55 -10.45 -6.83
CA THR A 108 -0.12 -10.09 -6.73
C THR A 108 0.76 -11.25 -6.27
N LEU A 109 0.16 -12.37 -5.82
CA LEU A 109 0.92 -13.55 -5.43
C LEU A 109 1.47 -14.24 -6.70
N PRO A 110 2.66 -14.85 -6.61
CA PRO A 110 3.08 -15.77 -7.65
C PRO A 110 2.06 -16.91 -7.76
N PRO A 111 1.85 -17.48 -8.95
CA PRO A 111 0.92 -18.59 -9.12
C PRO A 111 1.36 -19.79 -8.27
N ASP A 112 0.40 -20.44 -7.62
CA ASP A 112 0.61 -21.66 -6.87
C ASP A 112 0.78 -22.84 -7.85
N GLY A 113 1.98 -23.00 -8.41
CA GLY A 113 2.30 -24.11 -9.32
C GLY A 113 1.55 -24.08 -10.66
N PRO A 114 1.61 -25.15 -11.47
CA PRO A 114 0.88 -25.22 -12.74
C PRO A 114 -0.62 -25.12 -12.45
N GLY A 115 -1.22 -24.01 -12.90
CA GLY A 115 -2.55 -23.58 -12.51
C GLY A 115 -3.63 -24.62 -12.81
N GLU A 116 -4.20 -25.16 -11.73
CA GLU A 116 -5.54 -25.75 -11.73
C GLU A 116 -6.40 -24.93 -10.76
N ILE A 117 -7.58 -24.55 -11.23
CA ILE A 117 -8.71 -24.09 -10.42
C ILE A 117 -9.87 -25.04 -10.69
#